data_AF-K6VKG4-F1
#
_entry.id   AF-K6VKG4-F1
#
_cell.length_a   1.000
_cell.length_b   1.000
_cell.length_c   1.000
_cell.angle_alpha   90.00
_cell.angle_beta   90.00
_cell.angle_gamma   90.00
#
_symmetry.space_group_name_H-M   'P 1'
#
loop_
_entity.id
_entity.type
_entity.pdbx_description
1 polymer ?
#
loop_
_entity_poly.entity_id
_entity_poly.type
_entity_poly.pdbx_seq_one_letter_code
_entity_poly.pdbx_strand_id
1 'polypeptide(L)'
;LYIDYVKECHNDNDYDFCRELENYKHIYEEKVKYIGKCDGLEIILPSALKHDLRDIIMISMIILTMLPFLLFVLYKVKLFG
;
A
#
# COMPACT_ATOMS: atom_id res chain seq x y z
N LEU A 1 5.30 -0.36 21.74
CA LEU A 1 6.25 0.46 20.95
C LEU A 1 5.99 0.36 19.45
N TYR A 2 6.29 -0.75 18.76
CA TYR A 2 6.04 -0.84 17.30
C TYR A 2 4.58 -0.51 16.92
N ILE A 3 3.61 -1.08 17.65
CA ILE A 3 2.18 -0.82 17.47
C ILE A 3 1.82 0.66 17.68
N ASP A 4 2.53 1.37 18.55
CA ASP A 4 2.26 2.78 18.83
C ASP A 4 2.72 3.65 17.66
N TYR A 5 3.87 3.33 17.06
CA TYR A 5 4.34 3.98 15.84
C TYR A 5 3.47 3.66 14.61
N VAL A 6 2.89 2.46 14.53
CA VAL A 6 1.90 2.14 13.50
C VAL A 6 0.64 3.01 13.67
N LYS A 7 0.18 3.25 14.91
CA LYS A 7 -0.95 4.16 15.15
C LYS A 7 -0.60 5.59 14.78
N GLU A 8 0.61 6.04 15.06
CA GLU A 8 1.12 7.36 14.65
C GLU A 8 1.07 7.49 13.12
N CYS A 9 1.56 6.49 12.38
CA CYS A 9 1.47 6.43 10.93
C CYS A 9 0.06 6.39 10.35
N HIS A 10 -0.93 5.96 11.13
CA HIS A 10 -2.33 5.98 10.70
C HIS A 10 -3.03 7.33 10.99
N ASN A 11 -2.50 8.11 11.92
CA ASN A 11 -3.03 9.39 12.36
C ASN A 11 -2.32 10.59 11.71
N ASP A 12 -1.04 10.44 11.40
CA ASP A 12 -0.18 11.45 10.76
C ASP A 12 0.33 10.96 9.40
N ASN A 13 0.78 11.87 8.56
CA ASN A 13 1.20 11.61 7.18
C ASN A 13 2.71 11.76 6.98
N ASP A 14 3.54 11.48 8.00
CA ASP A 14 4.99 11.38 7.79
C ASP A 14 5.31 10.12 6.97
N TYR A 15 5.18 10.26 5.66
CA TYR A 15 5.31 9.18 4.70
C TYR A 15 6.70 8.56 4.70
N ASP A 16 7.73 9.36 4.98
CA ASP A 16 9.11 8.87 5.02
C ASP A 16 9.33 8.01 6.28
N PHE A 17 8.90 8.48 7.44
CA PHE A 17 8.92 7.67 8.67
C PHE A 17 8.15 6.36 8.51
N CYS A 18 6.92 6.42 8.01
CA CYS A 18 6.06 5.24 7.89
C CYS A 18 6.55 4.23 6.85
N ARG A 19 7.19 4.71 5.77
CA ARG A 19 7.84 3.83 4.80
C ARG A 19 9.04 3.11 5.40
N GLU A 20 9.86 3.79 6.20
CA GLU A 20 10.97 3.13 6.89
C GLU A 20 10.49 2.16 7.98
N LEU A 21 9.36 2.46 8.65
CA LEU A 21 8.74 1.55 9.61
C LEU A 21 8.21 0.27 8.92
N GLU A 22 7.65 0.38 7.71
CA GLU A 22 7.27 -0.79 6.91
C GLU A 22 8.50 -1.60 6.46
N ASN A 23 9.59 -0.94 6.04
CA ASN A 23 10.85 -1.61 5.73
C ASN A 23 11.38 -2.39 6.95
N TYR A 24 11.32 -1.80 8.14
CA TYR A 24 11.70 -2.46 9.39
C TYR A 24 10.86 -3.74 9.62
N LYS A 25 9.55 -3.68 9.41
CA LYS A 25 8.68 -4.85 9.50
C LYS A 25 9.17 -5.97 8.59
N HIS A 26 9.45 -5.71 7.31
CA HIS A 26 9.94 -6.74 6.40
C HIS A 26 11.22 -7.40 6.87
N ILE A 27 12.19 -6.61 7.34
CA ILE A 27 13.46 -7.11 7.88
C ILE A 27 13.23 -7.96 9.13
N TYR A 28 12.34 -7.51 10.02
CA TYR A 28 11.98 -8.25 11.24
C TYR A 28 11.34 -9.59 10.90
N GLU A 29 10.29 -9.61 10.06
CA GLU A 29 9.57 -10.82 9.69
C GLU A 29 10.46 -11.83 8.96
N GLU A 30 11.37 -11.34 8.11
CA GLU A 30 12.39 -12.17 7.47
C GLU A 30 13.31 -12.81 8.51
N LYS A 31 13.90 -12.02 9.42
CA LYS A 31 14.80 -12.53 10.45
C LYS A 31 14.12 -13.53 11.38
N VAL A 32 12.89 -13.25 11.81
CA VAL A 32 12.14 -14.12 12.73
C VAL A 32 11.76 -15.45 12.07
N LYS A 33 11.51 -15.47 10.75
CA LYS A 33 11.35 -16.73 10.02
C LYS A 33 12.58 -17.63 10.12
N TYR A 34 13.79 -17.08 10.12
CA TYR A 34 15.03 -17.85 10.19
C TYR A 34 15.41 -18.27 11.62
N ILE A 35 15.13 -17.42 12.62
CA ILE A 35 15.51 -17.67 14.02
C ILE A 35 14.55 -18.68 14.69
N GLY A 36 13.34 -18.87 14.15
CA GLY A 36 12.32 -19.76 14.69
C GLY A 36 11.40 -19.06 15.71
N LYS A 37 10.33 -19.73 16.13
CA LYS A 37 9.36 -19.18 17.08
C LYS A 37 9.95 -19.18 18.49
N CYS A 38 10.28 -18.00 19.01
CA CYS A 38 10.39 -17.78 20.45
C CYS A 38 8.98 -17.60 21.04
N ASP A 39 8.74 -18.13 22.24
CA ASP A 39 7.45 -17.96 22.92
C ASP A 39 7.14 -16.48 23.14
N GLY A 40 5.95 -16.04 22.72
CA GLY A 40 5.50 -14.65 22.80
C GLY A 40 5.96 -13.74 21.66
N LEU A 41 6.70 -14.26 20.68
CA LEU A 41 7.15 -13.49 19.52
C LEU A 41 6.10 -13.49 18.41
N GLU A 42 5.61 -12.31 18.05
CA GLU A 42 4.71 -12.14 16.91
C GLU A 42 5.53 -12.20 15.60
N ILE A 43 5.16 -13.10 14.69
CA ILE A 43 5.90 -13.32 13.43
C ILE A 43 5.47 -12.35 12.33
N ILE A 44 4.25 -11.84 12.43
CA ILE A 44 3.66 -10.95 11.44
C ILE A 44 3.33 -9.65 12.17
N LEU A 45 3.92 -8.55 11.74
CA LEU A 45 3.67 -7.24 12.29
C LEU A 45 2.60 -6.51 11.46
N PRO A 46 1.76 -5.65 12.07
CA PRO A 46 0.84 -4.82 11.32
C PRO A 46 1.60 -3.85 10.41
N SER A 47 1.02 -3.53 9.25
CA SER A 47 1.59 -2.55 8.32
C SER A 47 1.55 -1.14 8.90
N ALA A 48 2.61 -0.38 8.67
CA ALA A 48 2.69 1.05 8.95
C ALA A 48 2.16 1.90 7.79
N LEU A 49 2.02 1.32 6.59
CA LEU A 49 1.47 2.01 5.44
C LEU A 49 -0.06 2.05 5.53
N LYS A 50 -0.60 3.26 5.62
CA LYS A 50 -2.02 3.49 5.44
C LYS A 50 -2.35 3.38 3.96
N HIS A 51 -2.98 2.29 3.56
CA HIS A 51 -3.69 2.25 2.28
C HIS A 51 -4.96 3.06 2.44
N ASP A 52 -4.96 4.32 1.96
CA ASP A 52 -6.18 5.10 1.96
C ASP A 52 -7.18 4.47 0.98
N LEU A 53 -8.26 3.91 1.52
CA LEU A 53 -9.38 3.41 0.72
C LEU A 53 -9.87 4.47 -0.27
N ARG A 54 -9.78 5.75 0.10
CA ARG A 54 -10.09 6.88 -0.78
C ARG A 54 -9.22 6.88 -2.03
N ASP A 55 -7.91 6.67 -1.89
CA ASP A 55 -6.98 6.68 -3.01
C ASP A 55 -7.21 5.46 -3.91
N ILE A 56 -7.44 4.29 -3.33
CA ILE A 56 -7.78 3.07 -4.08
C ILE A 56 -9.06 3.27 -4.89
N ILE A 57 -10.11 3.83 -4.26
CA ILE A 57 -11.39 4.11 -4.92
C ILE A 57 -11.21 5.17 -6.02
N MET A 58 -10.44 6.23 -5.76
CA MET A 58 -10.18 7.28 -6.74
C MET A 58 -9.44 6.74 -7.97
N ILE A 59 -8.37 5.96 -7.77
CA ILE A 59 -7.61 5.35 -8.87
C ILE A 59 -8.53 4.43 -9.69
N SER A 60 -9.37 3.62 -9.02
CA SER A 60 -10.30 2.72 -9.69
C SER A 60 -11.32 3.47 -10.55
N MET A 61 -11.88 4.56 -10.05
CA MET A 61 -12.81 5.42 -10.80
C MET A 61 -12.15 6.08 -12.01
N ILE A 62 -10.91 6.54 -11.87
CA ILE A 62 -10.16 7.15 -12.98
C ILE A 62 -9.92 6.12 -14.08
N ILE A 63 -9.51 4.90 -13.74
CA ILE A 63 -9.29 3.85 -14.75
C ILE A 63 -10.61 3.49 -15.43
N LEU A 64 -11.68 3.29 -14.66
CA LEU A 64 -13.00 2.95 -15.18
C LEU A 64 -13.54 3.99 -16.16
N THR A 65 -13.20 5.27 -15.96
CA THR A 65 -13.65 6.37 -16.83
C THR A 65 -12.71 6.63 -18.00
N MET A 66 -11.41 6.66 -17.76
CA MET A 66 -10.40 6.98 -18.78
C MET A 66 -10.24 5.87 -19.81
N LEU A 67 -10.27 4.60 -19.40
CA LEU A 67 -10.06 3.48 -20.30
C LEU A 67 -11.12 3.41 -21.42
N PRO A 68 -12.44 3.43 -21.15
CA PRO A 68 -13.44 3.43 -22.22
C PRO A 68 -13.42 4.73 -23.03
N PHE A 69 -13.10 5.87 -22.43
CA PHE A 69 -12.95 7.14 -23.16
C PHE A 69 -11.81 7.07 -24.18
N LEU A 70 -10.65 6.57 -23.78
CA LEU A 70 -9.51 6.36 -24.68
C LEU A 70 -9.85 5.39 -25.80
N LEU A 71 -10.50 4.27 -25.49
CA LEU A 71 -10.95 3.30 -26.49
C LEU A 71 -11.94 3.92 -27.48
N PHE A 72 -12.87 4.75 -27.00
CA PHE A 72 -13.84 5.44 -27.85
C PHE A 72 -13.15 6.44 -28.80
N VAL A 73 -12.21 7.23 -28.30
CA VAL A 73 -11.42 8.17 -29.11
C VAL A 73 -10.61 7.43 -30.15
N LEU A 74 -9.88 6.37 -29.76
CA LEU A 74 -9.07 5.56 -30.67
C LEU A 74 -9.94 4.87 -31.74
N TYR A 75 -11.11 4.35 -31.36
CA TYR A 75 -12.05 3.76 -32.30
C TYR A 75 -12.51 4.78 -33.34
N LYS A 76 -12.88 6.00 -32.93
CA LYS A 76 -13.24 7.07 -33.85
C LYS A 76 -12.08 7.44 -34.78
N VAL A 77 -10.88 7.67 -34.24
CA VAL A 77 -9.71 8.04 -35.06
C VAL A 77 -9.34 6.94 -36.07
N LYS A 78 -9.50 5.66 -35.69
CA LYS A 78 -9.19 4.52 -36.57
C LYS A 78 -10.27 4.22 -37.63
N LEU A 79 -11.52 4.64 -37.40
CA LEU A 79 -12.63 4.47 -38.34
C LEU A 79 -12.74 5.64 -39.35
N PHE A 80 -12.15 6.80 -39.02
CA PHE A 80 -12.17 8.02 -39.84
C PHE A 80 -10.79 8.41 -40.39
N GLY A 81 -9.77 7.56 -40.20
CA GLY A 81 -8.40 7.72 -40.73
C GLY A 81 -8.12 6.82 -41.92
#